data_AF-A0A6G8S5Z2-F1
#
_entry.id   AF-A0A6G8S5Z2-F1
#
_cell.length_a   1.000
_cell.length_b   1.000
_cell.length_c   1.000
_cell.angle_alpha   90.00
_cell.angle_beta   90.00
_cell.angle_gamma   90.00
#
_symmetry.space_group_name_H-M   'P 1'
#
loop_
_entity.id
_entity.type
_entity.pdbx_description
1 polymer ?
#
loop_
_entity_poly.entity_id
_entity_poly.type
_entity_poly.pdbx_seq_one_letter_code
_entity_poly.pdbx_strand_id
1 'polypeptide(L)'
;MNSIKFHNFEEAGKRVLKYLHEHFGFGLWMITRVENDNWIILQSENEKYDIQQGQVFRWSDSYCYHMVQGKTPKIAPCSNNIEVYANAPINQHLEIQSYIGEPLLNEDGSVFGSICGIDTEVKSDDLIKDAPILELLGSLLSTILQSELRENQQRRLRERFEVEALTDGLTGLYNRRAWDSLLKLEEERCQRYGLPATIFSLDLNDLKLVNDQFGHDRGDQLLQNTAQLLQTNMRTNDVIARLGGDEFVILCPEMSCCAADALSERLVMKFAEADIHVAIGYASRQLNTTLDAVLIEADKNMYAHKKRVKDQQL
;
A
#
# COMPACT_ATOMS: atom_id res chain seq x y z
N MET A 1 -19.48 -20.72 27.11
CA MET A 1 -19.00 -20.96 25.74
C MET A 1 -18.06 -19.82 25.38
N ASN A 2 -16.75 -20.06 25.32
CA ASN A 2 -15.83 -19.08 24.76
C ASN A 2 -16.06 -19.03 23.25
N SER A 3 -16.49 -17.88 22.73
CA SER A 3 -16.61 -17.67 21.29
C SER A 3 -15.20 -17.73 20.69
N ILE A 4 -14.96 -18.72 19.84
CA ILE A 4 -13.74 -18.77 19.03
C ILE A 4 -13.82 -17.61 18.04
N LYS A 5 -12.87 -16.69 18.13
CA LYS A 5 -12.66 -15.61 17.16
C LYS A 5 -11.25 -15.75 16.61
N PHE A 6 -11.12 -15.57 15.31
CA PHE A 6 -9.83 -15.49 14.63
C PHE A 6 -9.65 -14.06 14.12
N HIS A 7 -8.47 -13.47 14.34
CA HIS A 7 -8.19 -12.12 13.88
C HIS A 7 -7.58 -12.07 12.48
N ASN A 8 -6.91 -13.14 12.04
CA ASN A 8 -6.30 -13.27 10.72
C ASN A 8 -6.08 -14.75 10.37
N PHE A 9 -5.66 -15.01 9.13
CA PHE A 9 -5.35 -16.34 8.62
C PHE A 9 -4.22 -17.04 9.41
N GLU A 10 -3.25 -16.27 9.91
CA GLU A 10 -2.14 -16.83 10.70
C GLU A 10 -2.63 -17.46 12.00
N GLU A 11 -3.47 -16.75 12.75
CA GLU A 11 -4.05 -17.24 14.00
C GLU A 11 -5.01 -18.42 13.76
N ALA A 12 -5.85 -18.32 12.72
CA ALA A 12 -6.76 -19.39 12.34
C ALA A 12 -5.97 -20.66 12.00
N GLY A 13 -4.94 -20.52 11.15
CA GLY A 13 -4.08 -21.62 10.74
C GLY A 13 -3.40 -22.31 11.92
N LYS A 14 -2.76 -21.55 12.84
CA LYS A 14 -2.10 -22.12 14.03
C LYS A 14 -3.06 -22.92 14.91
N ARG A 15 -4.28 -22.39 15.13
CA ARG A 15 -5.29 -23.10 15.94
C ARG A 15 -5.82 -24.34 15.25
N VAL A 16 -6.01 -24.28 13.93
CA VAL A 16 -6.43 -25.45 13.13
C VAL A 16 -5.34 -26.51 13.15
N LEU A 17 -4.07 -26.16 12.91
CA LEU A 17 -2.96 -27.12 12.93
C LEU A 17 -2.82 -27.78 14.30
N LYS A 18 -2.90 -27.02 15.39
CA LYS A 18 -2.90 -27.57 16.74
C LYS A 18 -4.06 -28.53 16.99
N TYR A 19 -5.27 -28.16 16.58
CA TYR A 19 -6.44 -29.05 16.71
C TYR A 19 -6.26 -30.34 15.91
N LEU A 20 -5.78 -30.24 14.66
CA LEU A 20 -5.53 -31.40 13.81
C LEU A 20 -4.42 -32.29 14.38
N HIS A 21 -3.38 -31.69 14.95
CA HIS A 21 -2.32 -32.41 15.65
C HIS A 21 -2.86 -33.22 16.83
N GLU A 22 -3.61 -32.58 17.73
CA GLU A 22 -4.21 -33.22 18.91
C GLU A 22 -5.26 -34.28 18.54
N HIS A 23 -6.01 -34.08 17.44
CA HIS A 23 -7.10 -34.96 17.03
C HIS A 23 -6.63 -36.18 16.24
N PHE A 24 -5.66 -36.00 15.34
CA PHE A 24 -5.20 -37.05 14.42
C PHE A 24 -3.87 -37.68 14.80
N GLY A 25 -3.07 -37.02 15.64
CA GLY A 25 -1.78 -37.52 16.12
C GLY A 25 -0.75 -37.74 15.02
N PHE A 26 -0.75 -36.88 13.99
CA PHE A 26 0.29 -36.89 12.95
C PHE A 26 1.51 -36.11 13.42
N GLY A 27 2.72 -36.63 13.18
CA GLY A 27 3.97 -36.02 13.64
C GLY A 27 4.35 -34.68 13.00
N LEU A 28 3.72 -34.31 11.88
CA LEU A 28 3.81 -32.98 11.27
C LEU A 28 2.50 -32.61 10.59
N TRP A 29 2.05 -31.39 10.85
CA TRP A 29 1.01 -30.69 10.11
C TRP A 29 1.55 -29.41 9.49
N MET A 30 1.11 -29.09 8.28
CA MET A 30 1.54 -27.90 7.54
C MET A 30 0.36 -27.22 6.84
N ILE A 31 0.41 -25.90 6.81
CA ILE A 31 -0.30 -25.08 5.82
C ILE A 31 0.73 -24.56 4.83
N THR A 32 0.43 -24.69 3.55
CA THR A 32 1.38 -24.41 2.48
C THR A 32 0.79 -23.48 1.43
N ARG A 33 1.67 -22.87 0.63
CA ARG A 33 1.35 -22.07 -0.54
C ARG A 33 2.09 -22.63 -1.75
N VAL A 34 1.43 -22.60 -2.89
CA VAL A 34 2.00 -22.94 -4.19
C VAL A 34 2.18 -21.66 -5.00
N GLU A 35 3.39 -21.46 -5.50
CA GLU A 35 3.71 -20.38 -6.43
C GLU A 35 4.61 -20.93 -7.52
N ASN A 36 4.06 -21.12 -8.72
CA ASN A 36 4.67 -21.91 -9.78
C ASN A 36 4.97 -23.34 -9.29
N ASP A 37 6.23 -23.79 -9.35
CA ASP A 37 6.66 -25.09 -8.82
C ASP A 37 7.25 -24.98 -7.39
N ASN A 38 7.11 -23.83 -6.73
CA ASN A 38 7.54 -23.67 -5.34
C ASN A 38 6.40 -24.08 -4.39
N TRP A 39 6.69 -25.04 -3.52
CA TRP A 39 5.83 -25.44 -2.41
C TRP A 39 6.40 -24.87 -1.12
N ILE A 40 5.76 -23.81 -0.63
CA ILE A 40 6.24 -22.96 0.46
C ILE A 40 5.47 -23.28 1.73
N ILE A 41 6.19 -23.52 2.83
CA ILE A 41 5.58 -23.79 4.13
C ILE A 41 5.21 -22.47 4.79
N LEU A 42 3.91 -22.20 4.94
CA LEU A 42 3.42 -20.98 5.57
C LEU A 42 3.35 -21.11 7.09
N GLN A 43 2.94 -22.28 7.59
CA GLN A 43 2.79 -22.58 9.01
C GLN A 43 2.99 -24.09 9.22
N SER A 44 3.48 -24.47 10.38
CA SER A 44 3.68 -25.89 10.74
C SER A 44 3.46 -26.13 12.23
N GLU A 45 2.89 -27.28 12.57
CA GLU A 45 2.88 -27.87 13.91
C GLU A 45 3.66 -29.19 13.80
N ASN A 46 4.78 -29.31 14.50
CA ASN A 46 5.82 -30.27 14.16
C ASN A 46 6.46 -30.88 15.41
N GLU A 47 6.51 -32.21 15.47
CA GLU A 47 7.17 -32.97 16.53
C GLU A 47 8.28 -33.91 16.02
N LYS A 48 8.13 -34.46 14.81
CA LYS A 48 8.98 -35.55 14.29
C LYS A 48 9.91 -35.16 13.14
N TYR A 49 9.73 -33.99 12.53
CA TYR A 49 10.41 -33.60 11.30
C TYR A 49 11.30 -32.37 11.50
N ASP A 50 12.30 -32.16 10.65
CA ASP A 50 13.09 -30.91 10.61
C ASP A 50 12.51 -29.98 9.53
N ILE A 51 11.34 -29.41 9.83
CA ILE A 51 10.58 -28.56 8.93
C ILE A 51 10.32 -27.20 9.58
N GLN A 52 10.59 -26.14 8.85
CA GLN A 52 10.44 -24.76 9.32
C GLN A 52 9.55 -23.92 8.40
N GLN A 53 8.91 -22.92 8.99
CA GLN A 53 8.18 -21.89 8.26
C GLN A 53 9.11 -21.17 7.27
N GLY A 54 8.64 -20.96 6.04
CA GLY A 54 9.39 -20.33 4.95
C GLY A 54 10.25 -21.29 4.13
N GLN A 55 10.39 -22.55 4.55
CA GLN A 55 11.08 -23.57 3.76
C GLN A 55 10.33 -23.85 2.46
N VAL A 56 11.10 -24.14 1.40
CA VAL A 56 10.57 -24.34 0.05
C VAL A 56 11.03 -25.68 -0.50
N PHE A 57 10.08 -26.43 -1.03
CA PHE A 57 10.29 -27.67 -1.77
C PHE A 57 9.72 -27.53 -3.19
N ARG A 58 9.94 -28.52 -4.04
CA ARG A 58 9.25 -28.59 -5.33
C ARG A 58 7.83 -29.08 -5.14
N TRP A 59 6.88 -28.35 -5.73
CA TRP A 59 5.47 -28.69 -5.67
C TRP A 59 5.17 -30.01 -6.35
N SER A 60 5.69 -30.19 -7.55
CA SER A 60 5.53 -31.41 -8.34
C SER A 60 6.05 -32.70 -7.69
N ASP A 61 6.93 -32.59 -6.70
CA ASP A 61 7.48 -33.73 -5.95
C ASP A 61 6.58 -34.19 -4.79
N SER A 62 5.62 -33.36 -4.37
CA SER A 62 4.86 -33.52 -3.13
C SER A 62 3.64 -34.44 -3.27
N TYR A 63 3.22 -35.07 -2.16
CA TYR A 63 1.95 -35.81 -2.11
C TYR A 63 0.75 -34.89 -2.37
N CYS A 64 0.81 -33.65 -1.88
CA CYS A 64 -0.20 -32.61 -2.08
C CYS A 64 -0.46 -32.34 -3.56
N TYR A 65 0.59 -32.29 -4.40
CA TYR A 65 0.44 -32.13 -5.85
C TYR A 65 -0.37 -33.29 -6.46
N HIS A 66 0.01 -34.53 -6.17
CA HIS A 66 -0.69 -35.70 -6.71
C HIS A 66 -2.15 -35.78 -6.25
N MET A 67 -2.41 -35.41 -4.98
CA MET A 67 -3.75 -35.31 -4.40
C MET A 67 -4.60 -34.26 -5.13
N VAL A 68 -4.06 -33.07 -5.35
CA VAL A 68 -4.73 -31.97 -6.06
C VAL A 68 -5.05 -32.33 -7.51
N GLN A 69 -4.18 -33.12 -8.16
CA GLN A 69 -4.41 -33.61 -9.52
C GLN A 69 -5.47 -34.73 -9.60
N GLY A 70 -6.03 -35.17 -8.46
CA GLY A 70 -6.97 -36.29 -8.39
C GLY A 70 -6.33 -37.65 -8.72
N LYS A 71 -5.00 -37.75 -8.67
CA LYS A 71 -4.27 -38.99 -8.98
C LYS A 71 -4.17 -39.92 -7.77
N THR A 72 -4.40 -39.38 -6.58
CA THR A 72 -4.26 -40.09 -5.29
C THR A 72 -5.37 -39.67 -4.33
N PRO A 73 -5.70 -40.50 -3.32
CA PRO A 73 -6.68 -40.13 -2.31
C PRO A 73 -6.16 -39.03 -1.39
N LYS A 74 -7.08 -38.21 -0.86
CA LYS A 74 -6.81 -37.18 0.16
C LYS A 74 -6.28 -37.76 1.47
N ILE A 75 -6.66 -38.99 1.79
CA ILE A 75 -6.29 -39.69 3.02
C ILE A 75 -5.66 -41.03 2.68
N ALA A 76 -4.49 -41.29 3.22
CA ALA A 76 -3.72 -42.51 3.05
C ALA A 76 -3.18 -42.97 4.41
N PRO A 77 -3.89 -43.86 5.13
CA PRO A 77 -3.40 -44.43 6.38
C PRO A 77 -2.09 -45.19 6.21
N CYS A 78 -1.88 -45.79 5.02
CA CYS A 78 -0.61 -46.35 4.57
C CYS A 78 -0.28 -45.80 3.17
N SER A 79 0.67 -44.87 3.08
CA SER A 79 1.10 -44.23 1.82
C SER A 79 1.76 -45.22 0.86
N ASN A 80 2.49 -46.21 1.39
CA ASN A 80 3.22 -47.21 0.61
C ASN A 80 2.30 -48.15 -0.18
N ASN A 81 1.02 -48.25 0.18
CA ASN A 81 0.02 -49.00 -0.57
C ASN A 81 -0.44 -48.27 -1.85
N ILE A 82 -0.06 -47.00 -2.01
CA ILE A 82 -0.44 -46.16 -3.15
C ILE A 82 0.81 -45.92 -4.00
N GLU A 83 0.87 -46.56 -5.17
CA GLU A 83 2.06 -46.56 -6.04
C GLU A 83 2.60 -45.14 -6.34
N VAL A 84 1.70 -44.17 -6.56
CA VAL A 84 2.08 -42.77 -6.83
C VAL A 84 2.76 -42.13 -5.61
N TYR A 85 2.27 -42.39 -4.39
CA TYR A 85 2.87 -41.88 -3.16
C TYR A 85 4.19 -42.59 -2.84
N ALA A 86 4.22 -43.92 -2.93
CA ALA A 86 5.42 -44.72 -2.67
C ALA A 86 6.63 -44.27 -3.52
N ASN A 87 6.38 -43.83 -4.75
CA ASN A 87 7.42 -43.40 -5.70
C ASN A 87 7.61 -41.88 -5.78
N ALA A 88 6.93 -41.06 -4.95
CA ALA A 88 7.03 -39.62 -5.04
C ALA A 88 8.42 -39.11 -4.61
N PRO A 89 9.05 -38.16 -5.33
CA PRO A 89 10.42 -37.70 -5.03
C PRO A 89 10.59 -37.07 -3.64
N ILE A 90 9.52 -36.54 -3.04
CA ILE A 90 9.57 -35.99 -1.68
C ILE A 90 10.03 -37.01 -0.62
N ASN A 91 9.88 -38.32 -0.87
CA ASN A 91 10.31 -39.38 0.04
C ASN A 91 11.84 -39.45 0.23
N GLN A 92 12.61 -38.80 -0.65
CA GLN A 92 14.06 -38.64 -0.49
C GLN A 92 14.43 -37.61 0.59
N HIS A 93 13.49 -36.74 0.93
CA HIS A 93 13.67 -35.64 1.88
C HIS A 93 12.89 -35.87 3.18
N LEU A 94 11.75 -36.58 3.11
CA LEU A 94 10.85 -36.82 4.24
C LEU A 94 10.44 -38.28 4.29
N GLU A 95 10.52 -38.90 5.47
CA GLU A 95 9.98 -40.25 5.67
C GLU A 95 8.46 -40.17 5.91
N ILE A 96 7.67 -40.74 4.98
CA ILE A 96 6.20 -40.63 4.99
C ILE A 96 5.56 -42.01 4.85
N GLN A 97 5.00 -42.54 5.95
CA GLN A 97 4.23 -43.79 5.99
C GLN A 97 2.71 -43.57 5.98
N SER A 98 2.25 -42.38 6.35
CA SER A 98 0.84 -41.98 6.25
C SER A 98 0.70 -40.51 5.88
N TYR A 99 -0.41 -40.19 5.22
CA TYR A 99 -0.70 -38.85 4.70
C TYR A 99 -2.18 -38.51 4.80
N ILE A 100 -2.44 -37.23 5.06
CA ILE A 100 -3.77 -36.64 5.02
C ILE A 100 -3.63 -35.22 4.46
N GLY A 101 -4.50 -34.79 3.55
CA GLY A 101 -4.43 -33.43 3.05
C GLY A 101 -5.66 -32.94 2.31
N GLU A 102 -5.85 -31.63 2.35
CA GLU A 102 -6.95 -30.91 1.73
C GLU A 102 -6.39 -29.67 0.98
N PRO A 103 -6.83 -29.40 -0.25
CA PRO A 103 -6.45 -28.18 -0.95
C PRO A 103 -7.02 -26.93 -0.27
N LEU A 104 -6.23 -25.87 -0.25
CA LEU A 104 -6.68 -24.52 0.03
C LEU A 104 -6.85 -23.79 -1.30
N LEU A 105 -8.01 -23.17 -1.50
CA LEU A 105 -8.42 -22.65 -2.81
C LEU A 105 -8.48 -21.12 -2.82
N ASN A 106 -8.24 -20.58 -4.01
CA ASN A 106 -8.57 -19.22 -4.39
C ASN A 106 -10.06 -19.10 -4.77
N GLU A 107 -10.56 -17.87 -4.87
CA GLU A 107 -11.96 -17.60 -5.21
C GLU A 107 -12.36 -18.10 -6.60
N ASP A 108 -11.39 -18.16 -7.52
CA ASP A 108 -11.57 -18.69 -8.88
C ASP A 108 -11.51 -20.23 -8.94
N GLY A 109 -11.35 -20.89 -7.78
CA GLY A 109 -11.20 -22.34 -7.66
C GLY A 109 -9.79 -22.86 -7.96
N SER A 110 -8.83 -21.98 -8.30
CA SER A 110 -7.43 -22.37 -8.43
C SER A 110 -6.82 -22.69 -7.07
N VAL A 111 -5.72 -23.46 -7.06
CA VAL A 111 -5.08 -23.92 -5.83
C VAL A 111 -4.18 -22.80 -5.28
N PHE A 112 -4.47 -22.35 -4.07
CA PHE A 112 -3.57 -21.51 -3.30
C PHE A 112 -2.45 -22.35 -2.68
N GLY A 113 -2.79 -23.52 -2.16
CA GLY A 113 -1.88 -24.46 -1.52
C GLY A 113 -2.62 -25.60 -0.87
N SER A 114 -2.13 -26.13 0.26
CA SER A 114 -2.81 -27.21 0.98
C SER A 114 -2.62 -27.10 2.49
N ILE A 115 -3.56 -27.70 3.22
CA ILE A 115 -3.35 -28.14 4.59
C ILE A 115 -3.12 -29.64 4.59
N CYS A 116 -2.05 -30.11 5.19
CA CYS A 116 -1.69 -31.53 5.14
C CYS A 116 -0.93 -31.99 6.38
N GLY A 117 -1.09 -33.27 6.71
CA GLY A 117 -0.38 -33.98 7.77
C GLY A 117 0.40 -35.17 7.20
N ILE A 118 1.60 -35.41 7.72
CA ILE A 118 2.43 -36.58 7.41
C ILE A 118 2.97 -37.22 8.69
N ASP A 119 3.16 -38.55 8.65
CA ASP A 119 3.75 -39.29 9.77
C ASP A 119 4.68 -40.41 9.27
N THR A 120 5.64 -40.77 10.11
CA THR A 120 6.55 -41.90 9.93
C THR A 120 5.91 -43.23 10.32
N GLU A 121 4.66 -43.22 10.80
CA GLU A 121 3.89 -44.39 11.17
C GLU A 121 2.63 -44.56 10.31
N VAL A 122 2.24 -45.82 10.07
CA VAL A 122 0.95 -46.17 9.48
C VAL A 122 -0.18 -45.86 10.47
N LYS A 123 -1.31 -45.37 9.98
CA LYS A 123 -2.51 -45.05 10.79
C LYS A 123 -3.62 -46.08 10.56
N SER A 124 -4.63 -46.08 11.44
CA SER A 124 -5.85 -46.89 11.29
C SER A 124 -6.66 -46.42 10.08
N ASP A 125 -7.37 -47.33 9.42
CA ASP A 125 -8.35 -47.02 8.37
C ASP A 125 -9.52 -46.16 8.89
N ASP A 126 -9.72 -46.10 10.22
CA ASP A 126 -10.68 -45.18 10.83
C ASP A 126 -10.41 -43.70 10.50
N LEU A 127 -9.16 -43.34 10.17
CA LEU A 127 -8.76 -42.01 9.72
C LEU A 127 -9.61 -41.50 8.54
N ILE A 128 -10.11 -42.41 7.69
CA ILE A 128 -10.93 -42.08 6.53
C ILE A 128 -12.26 -41.44 6.94
N LYS A 129 -12.78 -41.77 8.13
CA LYS A 129 -14.07 -41.26 8.65
C LYS A 129 -14.03 -39.75 8.94
N ASP A 130 -12.84 -39.22 9.14
CA ASP A 130 -12.62 -37.83 9.50
C ASP A 130 -12.30 -36.94 8.29
N ALA A 131 -12.41 -37.46 7.06
CA ALA A 131 -12.32 -36.64 5.85
C ALA A 131 -13.23 -35.39 5.88
N PRO A 132 -14.51 -35.48 6.33
CA PRO A 132 -15.40 -34.32 6.32
C PRO A 132 -14.94 -33.17 7.23
N ILE A 133 -14.28 -33.45 8.36
CA ILE A 133 -13.80 -32.38 9.25
C ILE A 133 -12.61 -31.65 8.63
N LEU A 134 -11.72 -32.37 7.95
CA LEU A 134 -10.60 -31.76 7.24
C LEU A 134 -11.09 -30.90 6.06
N GLU A 135 -12.04 -31.40 5.27
CA GLU A 135 -12.65 -30.65 4.18
C GLU A 135 -13.32 -29.35 4.67
N LEU A 136 -14.07 -29.43 5.78
CA LEU A 136 -14.68 -28.25 6.40
C LEU A 136 -13.61 -27.25 6.86
N LEU A 137 -12.56 -27.71 7.54
CA LEU A 137 -11.48 -26.84 8.03
C LEU A 137 -10.70 -26.21 6.86
N GLY A 138 -10.41 -26.96 5.81
CA GLY A 138 -9.76 -26.45 4.59
C GLY A 138 -10.62 -25.38 3.89
N SER A 139 -11.94 -25.60 3.80
CA SER A 139 -12.88 -24.62 3.24
C SER A 139 -12.97 -23.34 4.09
N LEU A 140 -13.02 -23.46 5.42
CA LEU A 140 -13.01 -22.32 6.33
C LEU A 140 -11.70 -21.53 6.26
N LEU A 141 -10.56 -22.22 6.25
CA LEU A 141 -9.25 -21.58 6.09
C LEU A 141 -9.13 -20.86 4.74
N SER A 142 -9.61 -21.47 3.66
CA SER A 142 -9.66 -20.83 2.34
C SER A 142 -10.52 -19.56 2.39
N THR A 143 -11.69 -19.61 3.01
CA THR A 143 -12.58 -18.46 3.14
C THR A 143 -11.94 -17.31 3.95
N ILE A 144 -11.29 -17.63 5.08
CA ILE A 144 -10.59 -16.64 5.91
C ILE A 144 -9.44 -16.00 5.13
N LEU A 145 -8.63 -16.83 4.46
CA LEU A 145 -7.52 -16.37 3.63
C LEU A 145 -7.99 -15.41 2.54
N GLN A 146 -9.01 -15.79 1.77
CA GLN A 146 -9.50 -14.96 0.68
C GLN A 146 -10.14 -13.65 1.19
N SER A 147 -10.81 -13.69 2.34
CA SER A 147 -11.32 -12.48 2.98
C SER A 147 -10.19 -11.51 3.35
N GLU A 148 -9.11 -12.01 3.97
CA GLU A 148 -7.96 -11.19 4.35
C GLU A 148 -7.22 -10.65 3.12
N LEU A 149 -7.05 -11.45 2.06
CA LEU A 149 -6.46 -10.99 0.79
C LEU A 149 -7.28 -9.87 0.15
N ARG A 150 -8.62 -9.99 0.13
CA ARG A 150 -9.53 -8.96 -0.37
C ARG A 150 -9.43 -7.65 0.41
N GLU A 151 -9.46 -7.73 1.74
CA GLU A 151 -9.33 -6.54 2.61
C GLU A 151 -8.00 -5.82 2.36
N ASN A 152 -6.90 -6.58 2.24
CA ASN A 152 -5.59 -6.02 1.95
C ASN A 152 -5.53 -5.35 0.56
N GLN A 153 -6.14 -5.95 -0.46
CA GLN A 153 -6.23 -5.33 -1.79
C GLN A 153 -7.05 -4.03 -1.77
N GLN A 154 -8.21 -4.04 -1.11
CA GLN A 154 -9.06 -2.86 -0.97
C GLN A 154 -8.34 -1.74 -0.23
N ARG A 155 -7.60 -2.06 0.84
CA ARG A 155 -6.79 -1.08 1.57
C ARG A 155 -5.74 -0.45 0.66
N ARG A 156 -4.98 -1.24 -0.09
CA ARG A 156 -3.96 -0.73 -1.02
C ARG A 156 -4.56 0.15 -2.13
N LEU A 157 -5.71 -0.23 -2.67
CA LEU A 157 -6.42 0.58 -3.67
C LEU A 157 -6.87 1.91 -3.07
N ARG A 158 -7.42 1.88 -1.86
CA ARG A 158 -7.82 3.08 -1.14
C ARG A 158 -6.64 4.01 -0.86
N GLU A 159 -5.52 3.49 -0.38
CA GLU A 159 -4.29 4.27 -0.15
C GLU A 159 -3.80 4.93 -1.45
N ARG A 160 -3.82 4.21 -2.58
CA ARG A 160 -3.49 4.79 -3.89
C ARG A 160 -4.43 5.92 -4.28
N PHE A 161 -5.73 5.71 -4.15
CA PHE A 161 -6.72 6.76 -4.42
C PHE A 161 -6.60 7.94 -3.47
N GLU A 162 -6.22 7.73 -2.21
CA GLU A 162 -5.98 8.81 -1.26
C GLU A 162 -4.76 9.64 -1.67
N VAL A 163 -3.66 9.02 -2.13
CA VAL A 163 -2.49 9.75 -2.66
C VAL A 163 -2.86 10.53 -3.93
N GLU A 164 -3.50 9.90 -4.91
CA GLU A 164 -3.97 10.58 -6.13
C GLU A 164 -4.96 11.70 -5.81
N ALA A 165 -5.82 11.51 -4.81
CA ALA A 165 -6.78 12.52 -4.37
C ALA A 165 -6.15 13.70 -3.64
N LEU A 166 -4.87 13.66 -3.31
CA LEU A 166 -4.13 14.75 -2.66
C LEU A 166 -3.19 15.50 -3.61
N THR A 167 -2.95 15.00 -4.82
CA THR A 167 -2.10 15.66 -5.82
C THR A 167 -2.89 16.19 -7.01
N ASP A 168 -2.36 17.22 -7.67
CA ASP A 168 -2.82 17.70 -8.96
C ASP A 168 -2.25 16.82 -10.08
N GLY A 169 -3.13 16.23 -10.90
CA GLY A 169 -2.72 15.22 -11.89
C GLY A 169 -1.83 15.75 -13.01
N LEU A 170 -1.82 17.07 -13.27
CA LEU A 170 -0.98 17.68 -14.30
C LEU A 170 0.42 18.04 -13.78
N THR A 171 0.47 18.64 -12.58
CA THR A 171 1.70 19.23 -12.03
C THR A 171 2.42 18.37 -11.00
N GLY A 172 1.75 17.36 -10.43
CA GLY A 172 2.27 16.54 -9.34
C GLY A 172 2.42 17.25 -8.00
N LEU A 173 2.00 18.52 -7.90
CA LEU A 173 1.94 19.27 -6.64
C LEU A 173 0.76 18.81 -5.79
N TYR A 174 0.69 19.24 -4.53
CA TYR A 174 -0.53 19.06 -3.75
C TYR A 174 -1.71 19.78 -4.42
N ASN A 175 -2.90 19.20 -4.36
CA ASN A 175 -4.11 19.88 -4.82
C ASN A 175 -4.76 20.67 -3.66
N ARG A 176 -5.85 21.36 -3.97
CA ARG A 176 -6.61 22.15 -2.98
C ARG A 176 -7.02 21.36 -1.73
N ARG A 177 -7.40 20.08 -1.86
CA ARG A 177 -7.81 19.25 -0.72
C ARG A 177 -6.64 18.99 0.23
N ALA A 178 -5.47 18.68 -0.33
CA ALA A 178 -4.25 18.48 0.45
C ALA A 178 -3.81 19.78 1.12
N TRP A 179 -3.86 20.90 0.39
CA TRP A 179 -3.60 22.23 0.94
C TRP A 179 -4.47 22.52 2.17
N ASP A 180 -5.80 22.38 2.05
CA ASP A 180 -6.72 22.68 3.15
C ASP A 180 -6.44 21.82 4.39
N SER A 181 -6.00 20.58 4.19
CA SER A 181 -5.67 19.65 5.28
C SER A 181 -4.34 20.00 5.94
N LEU A 182 -3.30 20.30 5.15
CA LEU A 182 -1.97 20.66 5.64
C LEU A 182 -1.96 22.04 6.29
N LEU A 183 -2.75 22.99 5.78
CA LEU A 183 -2.92 24.32 6.37
C LEU A 183 -3.50 24.24 7.78
N LYS A 184 -4.52 23.39 7.99
CA LYS A 184 -5.11 23.15 9.32
C LYS A 184 -4.11 22.50 10.27
N LEU A 185 -3.37 21.50 9.80
CA LEU A 185 -2.36 20.83 10.62
C LEU A 185 -1.26 21.79 11.08
N GLU A 186 -0.80 22.67 10.17
CA GLU A 186 0.21 23.67 10.51
C GLU A 186 -0.36 24.79 11.39
N GLU A 187 -1.63 25.18 11.23
CA GLU A 187 -2.31 26.12 12.14
C GLU A 187 -2.31 25.59 13.58
N GLU A 188 -2.68 24.32 13.78
CA GLU A 188 -2.66 23.69 15.11
C GLU A 188 -1.26 23.70 15.73
N ARG A 189 -0.22 23.46 14.91
CA ARG A 189 1.18 23.49 15.33
C ARG A 189 1.63 24.90 15.69
N CYS A 190 1.31 25.88 14.84
CA CYS A 190 1.60 27.30 15.03
C CYS A 190 0.91 27.87 16.28
N GLN A 191 -0.34 27.47 16.56
CA GLN A 191 -1.07 27.85 17.76
C GLN A 191 -0.48 27.21 19.02
N ARG A 192 -0.11 25.93 18.97
CA ARG A 192 0.43 25.19 20.12
C ARG A 192 1.81 25.69 20.56
N TYR A 193 2.68 26.02 19.59
CA TYR A 193 4.08 26.30 19.85
C TYR A 193 4.50 27.75 19.58
N GLY A 194 3.60 28.59 19.07
CA GLY A 194 3.93 29.98 18.74
C GLY A 194 4.91 30.13 17.58
N LEU A 195 4.97 29.15 16.67
CA LEU A 195 5.90 29.13 15.55
C LEU A 195 5.50 30.15 14.46
N PRO A 196 6.48 30.77 13.77
CA PRO A 196 6.19 31.59 12.61
C PRO A 196 5.90 30.71 11.39
N ALA A 197 5.17 31.25 10.43
CA ALA A 197 4.91 30.60 9.15
C ALA A 197 4.61 31.67 8.10
N THR A 198 5.00 31.44 6.86
CA THR A 198 4.76 32.36 5.75
C THR A 198 4.00 31.64 4.66
N ILE A 199 3.02 32.32 4.04
CA ILE A 199 2.31 31.82 2.87
C ILE A 199 2.61 32.71 1.68
N PHE A 200 2.92 32.09 0.54
CA PHE A 200 3.02 32.72 -0.77
C PHE A 200 1.80 32.34 -1.60
N SER A 201 1.22 33.33 -2.28
CA SER A 201 0.24 33.15 -3.35
C SER A 201 0.89 33.56 -4.67
N LEU A 202 0.73 32.71 -5.68
CA LEU A 202 1.28 32.90 -7.01
C LEU A 202 0.17 32.71 -8.05
N ASP A 203 0.14 33.59 -9.04
CA ASP A 203 -0.78 33.51 -10.17
C ASP A 203 0.02 33.62 -11.47
N LEU A 204 -0.15 32.62 -12.33
CA LEU A 204 0.55 32.56 -13.60
C LEU A 204 -0.10 33.52 -14.60
N ASN A 205 0.64 34.55 -15.02
CA ASN A 205 0.10 35.53 -15.93
C ASN A 205 -0.08 34.93 -17.33
N ASP A 206 -1.13 35.37 -18.03
CA ASP A 206 -1.33 35.13 -19.46
C ASP A 206 -1.44 33.67 -19.90
N LEU A 207 -1.68 32.73 -18.98
CA LEU A 207 -1.91 31.32 -19.32
C LEU A 207 -3.01 31.14 -20.38
N LYS A 208 -4.07 31.94 -20.28
CA LYS A 208 -5.15 31.95 -21.27
C LYS A 208 -4.66 32.37 -22.66
N LEU A 209 -3.81 33.41 -22.76
CA LEU A 209 -3.24 33.85 -24.04
C LEU A 209 -2.34 32.78 -24.64
N VAL A 210 -1.54 32.09 -23.82
CA VAL A 210 -0.70 30.97 -24.26
C VAL A 210 -1.57 29.82 -24.80
N ASN A 211 -2.65 29.48 -24.09
CA ASN A 211 -3.60 28.46 -24.55
C ASN A 211 -4.28 28.84 -25.86
N ASP A 212 -4.74 30.09 -25.98
CA ASP A 212 -5.45 30.58 -27.16
C ASP A 212 -4.52 30.66 -28.40
N GLN A 213 -3.24 30.98 -28.20
CA GLN A 213 -2.27 31.15 -29.29
C GLN A 213 -1.55 29.84 -29.70
N PHE A 214 -1.24 28.97 -28.73
CA PHE A 214 -0.38 27.79 -28.95
C PHE A 214 -1.05 26.46 -28.59
N GLY A 215 -2.29 26.48 -28.13
CA GLY A 215 -3.04 25.29 -27.73
C GLY A 215 -2.83 24.88 -26.27
N HIS A 216 -3.74 24.04 -25.76
CA HIS A 216 -3.75 23.61 -24.37
C HIS A 216 -2.50 22.84 -23.94
N ASP A 217 -1.93 22.00 -24.81
CA ASP A 217 -0.69 21.26 -24.51
C ASP A 217 0.46 22.20 -24.13
N ARG A 218 0.51 23.39 -24.73
CA ARG A 218 1.55 24.38 -24.41
C ARG A 218 1.33 25.05 -23.07
N GLY A 219 0.09 25.36 -22.71
CA GLY A 219 -0.25 25.86 -21.37
C GLY A 219 -0.02 24.81 -20.30
N ASP A 220 -0.32 23.55 -20.58
CA ASP A 220 -0.04 22.42 -19.69
C ASP A 220 1.46 22.28 -19.41
N GLN A 221 2.30 22.40 -20.44
CA GLN A 221 3.75 22.41 -20.27
C GLN A 221 4.23 23.60 -19.43
N LEU A 222 3.61 24.78 -19.58
CA LEU A 222 3.95 25.97 -18.79
C LEU A 222 3.63 25.76 -17.30
N LEU A 223 2.48 25.15 -17.01
CA LEU A 223 2.08 24.77 -15.64
C LEU A 223 3.03 23.74 -15.03
N GLN A 224 3.43 22.72 -15.80
CA GLN A 224 4.40 21.71 -15.37
C GLN A 224 5.77 22.32 -15.09
N ASN A 225 6.26 23.20 -15.96
CA ASN A 225 7.55 23.88 -15.78
C ASN A 225 7.53 24.77 -14.52
N THR A 226 6.41 25.44 -14.26
CA THR A 226 6.21 26.25 -13.06
C THR A 226 6.29 25.39 -11.81
N ALA A 227 5.58 24.26 -11.80
CA ALA A 227 5.60 23.32 -10.68
C ALA A 227 7.01 22.76 -10.41
N GLN A 228 7.73 22.36 -11.46
CA GLN A 228 9.09 21.86 -11.36
C GLN A 228 10.06 22.92 -10.81
N LEU A 229 9.91 24.18 -11.25
CA LEU A 229 10.72 25.30 -10.76
C LEU A 229 10.46 25.53 -9.28
N LEU A 230 9.20 25.53 -8.84
CA LEU A 230 8.87 25.63 -7.42
C LEU A 230 9.47 24.48 -6.62
N GLN A 231 9.24 23.22 -7.02
CA GLN A 231 9.77 22.05 -6.31
C GLN A 231 11.29 22.06 -6.13
N THR A 232 12.03 22.52 -7.14
CA THR A 232 13.51 22.54 -7.10
C THR A 232 14.09 23.71 -6.29
N ASN A 233 13.29 24.72 -5.97
CA ASN A 233 13.74 25.92 -5.24
C ASN A 233 13.22 26.00 -3.79
N MET A 234 12.31 25.11 -3.40
CA MET A 234 11.75 25.04 -2.04
C MET A 234 12.42 23.96 -1.18
N ARG A 235 12.23 24.05 0.14
CA ARG A 235 12.75 23.07 1.10
C ARG A 235 11.82 21.86 1.19
N THR A 236 12.34 20.74 1.69
CA THR A 236 11.56 19.50 1.88
C THR A 236 10.33 19.68 2.78
N ASN A 237 10.37 20.60 3.74
CA ASN A 237 9.26 20.87 4.66
C ASN A 237 8.27 21.92 4.14
N ASP A 238 8.56 22.58 3.02
CA ASP A 238 7.65 23.56 2.45
C ASP A 238 6.54 22.82 1.68
N VAL A 239 5.31 23.27 1.82
CA VAL A 239 4.14 22.67 1.16
C VAL A 239 3.82 23.51 -0.08
N ILE A 240 3.88 22.91 -1.26
CA ILE A 240 3.54 23.56 -2.53
C ILE A 240 2.26 22.92 -3.06
N ALA A 241 1.26 23.75 -3.36
CA ALA A 241 -0.01 23.28 -3.89
C ALA A 241 -0.47 24.11 -5.09
N ARG A 242 -1.23 23.48 -6.00
CA ARG A 242 -1.99 24.15 -7.05
C ARG A 242 -3.46 24.20 -6.64
N LEU A 243 -3.99 25.42 -6.50
CA LEU A 243 -5.33 25.66 -5.97
C LEU A 243 -6.39 25.89 -7.05
N GLY A 244 -5.96 26.30 -8.24
CA GLY A 244 -6.80 26.65 -9.38
C GLY A 244 -6.11 26.35 -10.71
N GLY A 245 -6.61 26.95 -11.80
CA GLY A 245 -6.05 26.75 -13.14
C GLY A 245 -4.62 27.24 -13.26
N ASP A 246 -4.36 28.46 -12.80
CA ASP A 246 -3.09 29.19 -12.86
C ASP A 246 -2.58 29.60 -11.46
N GLU A 247 -3.29 29.21 -10.41
CA GLU A 247 -3.01 29.61 -9.02
C GLU A 247 -2.20 28.55 -8.27
N PHE A 248 -1.07 28.97 -7.71
CA PHE A 248 -0.20 28.17 -6.86
C PHE A 248 -0.04 28.83 -5.50
N VAL A 249 0.14 28.02 -4.47
CA VAL A 249 0.41 28.49 -3.11
C VAL A 249 1.55 27.72 -2.50
N ILE A 250 2.26 28.39 -1.59
CA ILE A 250 3.36 27.79 -0.86
C ILE A 250 3.18 28.14 0.61
N LEU A 251 3.17 27.13 1.47
CA LEU A 251 3.25 27.28 2.92
C LEU A 251 4.67 26.93 3.35
N CYS A 252 5.33 27.87 4.01
CA CYS A 252 6.68 27.75 4.53
C CYS A 252 6.62 27.78 6.07
N PRO A 253 6.58 26.60 6.73
CA PRO A 253 6.65 26.51 8.18
C PRO A 253 7.96 27.10 8.71
N GLU A 254 7.89 27.73 9.89
CA GLU A 254 9.05 28.28 10.59
C GLU A 254 9.82 29.36 9.80
N MET A 255 9.15 30.02 8.84
CA MET A 255 9.71 31.12 8.06
C MET A 255 9.38 32.48 8.68
N SER A 256 10.39 33.34 8.81
CA SER A 256 10.23 34.74 9.23
C SER A 256 10.01 35.66 8.04
N CYS A 257 9.48 36.87 8.29
CA CYS A 257 9.26 37.87 7.24
C CYS A 257 10.53 38.24 6.46
N CYS A 258 11.67 38.43 7.13
CA CYS A 258 12.93 38.75 6.44
C CYS A 258 13.40 37.61 5.52
N ALA A 259 13.16 36.35 5.91
CA ALA A 259 13.47 35.20 5.07
C ALA A 259 12.49 35.08 3.88
N ALA A 260 11.25 35.54 4.06
CA ALA A 260 10.25 35.57 3.01
C ALA A 260 10.61 36.54 1.88
N ASP A 261 11.14 37.72 2.21
CA ASP A 261 11.60 38.71 1.22
C ASP A 261 12.67 38.11 0.29
N ALA A 262 13.70 37.49 0.89
CA ALA A 262 14.79 36.85 0.14
C ALA A 262 14.31 35.67 -0.73
N LEU A 263 13.34 34.90 -0.24
CA LEU A 263 12.74 33.82 -1.02
C LEU A 263 11.94 34.37 -2.21
N SER A 264 11.15 35.42 -1.98
CA SER A 264 10.37 36.09 -3.01
C SER A 264 11.25 36.60 -4.15
N GLU A 265 12.31 37.35 -3.82
CA GLU A 265 13.27 37.86 -4.81
C GLU A 265 13.93 36.73 -5.60
N ARG A 266 14.32 35.65 -4.92
CA ARG A 266 14.90 34.48 -5.57
C ARG A 266 13.93 33.81 -6.54
N LEU A 267 12.67 33.63 -6.15
CA LEU A 267 11.65 33.05 -7.02
C LEU A 267 11.40 33.94 -8.24
N VAL A 268 11.27 35.25 -8.05
CA VAL A 268 11.10 36.23 -9.15
C VAL A 268 12.25 36.11 -10.16
N MET A 269 13.51 36.07 -9.70
CA MET A 269 14.66 35.89 -10.60
C MET A 269 14.60 34.56 -11.34
N LYS A 270 14.28 33.46 -10.66
CA LYS A 270 14.21 32.12 -11.28
C LYS A 270 13.11 32.03 -12.33
N PHE A 271 11.94 32.61 -12.06
CA PHE A 271 10.85 32.67 -13.02
C PHE A 271 11.21 33.53 -14.24
N ALA A 272 11.90 34.66 -14.04
CA ALA A 272 12.39 35.49 -15.14
C ALA A 272 13.44 34.75 -16.00
N GLU A 273 14.39 34.03 -15.39
CA GLU A 273 15.38 33.19 -16.11
C GLU A 273 14.71 32.10 -16.97
N ALA A 274 13.56 31.60 -16.54
CA ALA A 274 12.80 30.57 -17.23
C ALA A 274 11.77 31.12 -18.23
N ASP A 275 11.70 32.44 -18.42
CA ASP A 275 10.69 33.13 -19.24
C ASP A 275 9.25 32.80 -18.82
N ILE A 276 9.01 32.70 -17.51
CA ILE A 276 7.70 32.45 -16.91
C ILE A 276 7.25 33.72 -16.19
N HIS A 277 6.14 34.30 -16.65
CA HIS A 277 5.56 35.48 -16.02
C HIS A 277 4.59 35.10 -14.91
N VAL A 278 4.90 35.50 -13.67
CA VAL A 278 4.10 35.17 -12.49
C VAL A 278 3.91 36.40 -11.61
N ALA A 279 2.70 36.56 -11.07
CA ALA A 279 2.46 37.50 -9.98
C ALA A 279 2.66 36.77 -8.65
N ILE A 280 3.47 37.34 -7.75
CA ILE A 280 3.77 36.74 -6.45
C ILE A 280 3.40 37.73 -5.35
N GLY A 281 2.77 37.22 -4.29
CA GLY A 281 2.56 37.93 -3.03
C GLY A 281 2.69 36.99 -1.86
N TYR A 282 3.07 37.50 -0.71
CA TYR A 282 3.20 36.70 0.50
C TYR A 282 2.77 37.50 1.73
N ALA A 283 2.49 36.76 2.79
CA ALA A 283 2.24 37.29 4.11
C ALA A 283 2.81 36.33 5.15
N SER A 284 3.22 36.86 6.30
CA SER A 284 3.75 36.08 7.40
C SER A 284 2.81 36.13 8.58
N ARG A 285 2.64 34.98 9.25
CA ARG A 285 1.82 34.83 10.43
C ARG A 285 2.35 35.72 11.56
N GLN A 286 1.43 36.51 12.12
CA GLN A 286 1.59 37.19 13.40
C GLN A 286 0.91 36.37 14.51
N LEU A 287 1.33 36.53 15.77
CA LEU A 287 0.84 35.74 16.91
C LEU A 287 -0.69 35.74 17.09
N ASN A 288 -1.36 36.78 16.60
CA ASN A 288 -2.81 37.00 16.68
C ASN A 288 -3.56 36.70 15.37
N THR A 289 -2.90 36.10 14.37
CA THR A 289 -3.49 35.80 13.06
C THR A 289 -3.53 34.29 12.80
N THR A 290 -4.58 33.85 12.10
CA THR A 290 -4.70 32.49 11.59
C THR A 290 -4.06 32.38 10.22
N LEU A 291 -3.60 31.19 9.84
CA LEU A 291 -3.04 30.93 8.51
C LEU A 291 -4.06 31.17 7.38
N ASP A 292 -5.36 31.00 7.62
CA ASP A 292 -6.40 31.42 6.67
C ASP A 292 -6.36 32.94 6.41
N ALA A 293 -6.18 33.75 7.45
CA ALA A 293 -6.05 35.20 7.30
C ALA A 293 -4.74 35.58 6.59
N VAL A 294 -3.65 34.86 6.86
CA VAL A 294 -2.37 35.02 6.19
C VAL A 294 -2.48 34.68 4.70
N LEU A 295 -3.19 33.61 4.33
CA LEU A 295 -3.45 33.25 2.94
C LEU A 295 -4.23 34.36 2.22
N ILE A 296 -5.27 34.91 2.84
CA ILE A 296 -6.04 36.04 2.28
C ILE A 296 -5.16 37.27 2.08
N GLU A 297 -4.24 37.55 3.00
CA GLU A 297 -3.32 38.69 2.87
C GLU A 297 -2.27 38.45 1.78
N ALA A 298 -1.71 37.24 1.69
CA ALA A 298 -0.79 36.86 0.62
C ALA A 298 -1.43 37.01 -0.77
N ASP A 299 -2.69 36.59 -0.89
CA ASP A 299 -3.48 36.73 -2.13
C ASP A 299 -3.71 38.20 -2.51
N LYS A 300 -4.08 39.05 -1.56
CA LYS A 300 -4.19 40.51 -1.78
C LYS A 300 -2.88 41.12 -2.25
N ASN A 301 -1.76 40.73 -1.65
CA ASN A 301 -0.43 41.20 -2.03
C ASN A 301 -0.05 40.74 -3.44
N MET A 302 -0.44 39.52 -3.82
CA MET A 302 -0.24 38.96 -5.16
C MET A 302 -1.05 39.76 -6.19
N TYR A 303 -2.33 40.06 -5.92
CA TYR A 303 -3.13 40.92 -6.79
C TYR A 303 -2.56 42.33 -6.94
N ALA A 304 -2.02 42.92 -5.86
CA ALA A 304 -1.36 44.22 -5.92
C ALA A 304 -0.06 44.19 -6.75
N HIS A 305 0.68 43.08 -6.70
CA HIS A 305 1.82 42.85 -7.58
C HIS A 305 1.39 42.71 -9.04
N LYS A 306 0.35 41.90 -9.32
CA LYS A 306 -0.20 41.69 -10.67
C LYS A 306 -0.61 43.01 -11.34
N LYS A 307 -1.23 43.93 -10.60
CA LYS A 307 -1.57 45.28 -11.10
C LYS A 307 -0.32 46.10 -11.45
N ARG A 308 0.67 46.16 -10.55
CA ARG A 308 1.91 46.91 -10.78
C ARG A 308 2.67 46.44 -12.01
N VAL A 309 2.76 45.12 -12.21
CA VAL A 309 3.43 44.54 -13.38
C VAL A 309 2.68 44.91 -14.68
N LYS A 310 1.35 44.87 -14.68
CA LYS A 310 0.55 45.31 -15.85
C LYS A 310 0.71 46.79 -16.16
N ASP A 311 0.73 47.64 -15.14
CA ASP A 311 0.88 49.09 -15.30
C ASP A 311 2.28 49.49 -15.80
N GLN A 312 3.29 48.64 -15.61
CA GLN A 312 4.67 48.84 -16.09
C GLN A 312 4.91 48.32 -17.52
N GLN A 313 3.96 47.56 -18.07
CA GLN A 313 4.00 47.01 -19.45
C GLN A 313 3.16 47.82 -20.44
N LEU A 314 2.40 48.82 -19.97
CA LEU A 314 1.63 49.80 -20.75
C LEU A 314 2.44 51.10 -20.94
#